data_AF-A0A965KXP7-F1
#
_entry.id   AF-A0A965KXP7-F1
#
_cell.length_a   1.000
_cell.length_b   1.000
_cell.length_c   1.000
_cell.angle_alpha   90.00
_cell.angle_beta   90.00
_cell.angle_gamma   90.00
#
_symmetry.space_group_name_H-M   'P 1'
#
loop_
_entity.id
_entity.type
_entity.pdbx_description
1 polymer ?
#
loop_
_entity_poly.entity_id
_entity_poly.type
_entity_poly.pdbx_seq_one_letter_code
_entity_poly.pdbx_strand_id
1 'polypeptide(L)'
;MTEAPSPTLRVECLARRHEMTARSSRVIPEETPVAFTFGGSTHAVMMASPADLEDFAVGFALTEGLIDTAQEAGEIEVIITDSGVELRAWLPQARQEAYAQRRRSMAGPTGCGLCGIESLEAATREPSKIDNSLSLEAESLIEAMESLPAGQKINHQTRAVHAAGFWRPSSGMMAVREDVGRHNALDKLAGALARQGISASQGVVLMTSRVSVELVQKAARIGAP
;
A
#
# COMPACT_ATOMS: atom_id res chain seq x y z
N MET A 1 -1.99 -13.49 23.44
CA MET A 1 -1.54 -12.96 22.14
C MET A 1 -2.77 -12.77 21.30
N THR A 2 -3.11 -11.54 20.95
CA THR A 2 -4.28 -11.22 20.13
C THR A 2 -3.93 -11.57 18.68
N GLU A 3 -4.77 -12.37 18.02
CA GLU A 3 -4.56 -12.76 16.62
C GLU A 3 -4.96 -11.61 15.69
N ALA A 4 -4.30 -11.49 14.52
CA ALA A 4 -4.63 -10.41 13.60
C ALA A 4 -6.09 -10.55 13.13
N PRO A 5 -6.85 -9.44 13.02
CA PRO A 5 -8.22 -9.52 12.55
C PRO A 5 -8.26 -10.11 11.14
N SER A 6 -9.30 -10.89 10.85
CA SER A 6 -9.49 -11.44 9.51
C SER A 6 -9.69 -10.30 8.50
N PRO A 7 -9.10 -10.35 7.28
CA PRO A 7 -9.28 -9.30 6.27
C PRO A 7 -10.72 -9.17 5.76
N THR A 8 -11.60 -10.12 6.07
CA THR A 8 -13.01 -10.09 5.72
C THR A 8 -13.86 -10.49 6.92
N LEU A 9 -15.07 -9.92 7.01
CA LEU A 9 -16.08 -10.34 7.97
C LEU A 9 -17.41 -10.63 7.29
N ARG A 10 -18.17 -11.58 7.84
CA ARG A 10 -19.55 -11.82 7.43
C ARG A 10 -20.50 -11.05 8.33
N VAL A 11 -21.32 -10.21 7.72
CA VAL A 11 -22.35 -9.42 8.41
C VAL A 11 -23.74 -9.82 7.96
N GLU A 12 -24.68 -9.85 8.90
CA GLU A 12 -26.10 -9.96 8.61
C GLU A 12 -26.62 -8.65 8.03
N CYS A 13 -27.49 -8.74 7.02
CA CYS A 13 -28.06 -7.57 6.36
C CYS A 13 -29.51 -7.84 5.91
N LEU A 14 -30.22 -6.78 5.54
CA LEU A 14 -31.48 -6.89 4.81
C LEU A 14 -31.20 -6.71 3.32
N ALA A 15 -31.61 -7.67 2.50
CA ALA A 15 -31.51 -7.59 1.05
C ALA A 15 -32.90 -7.34 0.45
N ARG A 16 -33.02 -6.27 -0.35
CA ARG A 16 -34.22 -6.00 -1.15
C ARG A 16 -33.98 -6.41 -2.60
N ARG A 17 -34.84 -7.28 -3.13
CA ARG A 17 -34.88 -7.65 -4.56
C ARG A 17 -36.30 -7.42 -5.06
N HIS A 18 -36.46 -6.46 -5.98
CA HIS A 18 -37.77 -5.94 -6.37
C HIS A 18 -38.57 -5.43 -5.15
N GLU A 19 -39.75 -5.98 -4.91
CA GLU A 19 -40.64 -5.60 -3.80
C GLU A 19 -40.45 -6.46 -2.54
N MET A 20 -39.60 -7.49 -2.57
CA MET A 20 -39.36 -8.36 -1.42
C MET A 20 -38.12 -7.92 -0.63
N THR A 21 -38.26 -7.86 0.69
CA THR A 21 -37.15 -7.66 1.64
C THR A 21 -36.98 -8.91 2.48
N ALA A 22 -35.77 -9.45 2.55
CA ALA A 22 -35.45 -10.64 3.34
C ALA A 22 -34.13 -10.48 4.10
N ARG A 23 -33.98 -11.22 5.21
CA ARG A 23 -32.68 -11.36 5.90
C ARG A 23 -31.71 -12.11 4.99
N SER A 24 -30.46 -11.66 4.99
CA SER A 24 -29.36 -12.20 4.19
C SER A 24 -28.04 -11.94 4.92
N SER A 25 -26.93 -12.41 4.37
CA SER A 25 -25.59 -12.01 4.83
C SER A 25 -24.71 -11.60 3.66
N ARG A 26 -23.70 -10.78 3.97
CA ARG A 26 -22.66 -10.34 3.03
C ARG A 26 -21.30 -10.47 3.67
N VAL A 27 -20.30 -10.75 2.83
CA VAL A 27 -18.90 -10.64 3.24
C VAL A 27 -18.46 -9.24 2.88
N ILE A 28 -17.90 -8.52 3.86
CA ILE A 28 -17.39 -7.15 3.70
C ILE A 28 -15.91 -7.13 4.09
N PRO A 29 -15.11 -6.19 3.59
CA PRO A 29 -13.71 -6.09 3.97
C PRO A 29 -13.62 -5.52 5.39
N GLU A 30 -12.62 -6.00 6.14
CA GLU A 30 -12.25 -5.40 7.41
C GLU A 30 -11.37 -4.17 7.14
N GLU A 31 -11.65 -3.09 7.88
CA GLU A 31 -10.90 -1.84 7.85
C GLU A 31 -10.37 -1.56 9.26
N THR A 32 -9.09 -1.85 9.48
CA THR A 32 -8.42 -1.80 10.78
C THR A 32 -7.51 -0.57 10.86
N PRO A 33 -7.45 0.15 12.01
CA PRO A 33 -6.43 1.16 12.24
C PRO A 33 -5.04 0.52 12.28
N VAL A 34 -4.13 1.00 11.44
CA VAL A 34 -2.74 0.54 11.35
C VAL A 34 -1.81 1.73 11.59
N ALA A 35 -1.11 1.70 12.72
CA ALA A 35 -0.12 2.69 13.13
C ALA A 35 1.28 2.32 12.63
N PHE A 36 2.01 3.30 12.10
CA PHE A 36 3.41 3.15 11.71
C PHE A 36 4.28 3.81 12.76
N THR A 37 5.11 3.04 13.44
CA THR A 37 6.02 3.55 14.47
C THR A 37 7.46 3.39 13.99
N PHE A 38 8.15 4.53 13.83
CA PHE A 38 9.56 4.55 13.45
C PHE A 38 10.38 5.20 14.57
N GLY A 39 11.39 4.49 15.07
CA GLY A 39 12.29 5.03 16.09
C GLY A 39 11.59 5.43 17.40
N GLY A 40 10.54 4.68 17.78
CA GLY A 40 9.79 4.91 19.02
C GLY A 40 8.74 6.02 18.97
N SER A 41 8.44 6.59 17.80
CA SER A 41 7.37 7.57 17.62
C SER A 41 6.41 7.15 16.51
N THR A 42 5.11 7.31 16.74
CA THR A 42 4.09 7.13 15.69
C THR A 42 4.25 8.20 14.62
N HIS A 43 4.38 7.76 13.38
CA HIS A 43 4.49 8.60 12.19
C HIS A 43 3.12 8.87 11.55
N ALA A 44 2.32 7.80 11.42
CA ALA A 44 1.07 7.80 10.70
C ALA A 44 0.13 6.75 11.29
N VAL A 45 -1.18 6.97 11.18
CA VAL A 45 -2.20 5.94 11.37
C VAL A 45 -3.08 5.93 10.13
N MET A 46 -3.22 4.77 9.52
CA MET A 46 -4.04 4.58 8.32
C MET A 46 -5.11 3.54 8.58
N MET A 47 -6.30 3.75 8.03
CA MET A 47 -7.30 2.70 7.95
C MET A 47 -6.91 1.78 6.79
N ALA A 48 -6.75 0.48 7.06
CA ALA A 48 -6.23 -0.48 6.09
C ALA A 48 -6.81 -1.88 6.30
N SER A 49 -6.75 -2.71 5.27
CA SER A 49 -7.08 -4.12 5.41
C SER A 49 -5.97 -4.84 6.19
N PRO A 50 -6.28 -5.68 7.19
CA PRO A 50 -5.30 -6.37 8.04
C PRO A 50 -4.66 -7.58 7.33
N ALA A 51 -4.07 -7.34 6.15
CA ALA A 51 -3.40 -8.31 5.30
C ALA A 51 -2.08 -7.73 4.80
N ASP A 52 -1.09 -8.59 4.54
CA ASP A 52 0.22 -8.20 3.98
C ASP A 52 0.90 -7.06 4.76
N LEU A 53 0.80 -7.10 6.09
CA LEU A 53 1.17 -5.99 6.99
C LEU A 53 2.68 -5.66 6.97
N GLU A 54 3.54 -6.67 6.86
CA GLU A 54 4.99 -6.43 6.71
C GLU A 54 5.32 -5.77 5.37
N ASP A 55 4.64 -6.17 4.30
CA ASP A 55 4.77 -5.50 3.00
C ASP A 55 4.28 -4.06 3.10
N PHE A 56 3.22 -3.82 3.87
CA PHE A 56 2.72 -2.47 4.10
C PHE A 56 3.74 -1.59 4.83
N ALA A 57 4.38 -2.12 5.89
CA ALA A 57 5.41 -1.41 6.65
C ALA A 57 6.59 -0.98 5.77
N VAL A 58 7.16 -1.93 5.03
CA VAL A 58 8.33 -1.68 4.16
C VAL A 58 7.95 -0.75 3.01
N GLY A 59 6.82 -1.01 2.38
CA GLY A 59 6.33 -0.23 1.27
C GLY A 59 6.04 1.23 1.61
N PHE A 60 5.34 1.46 2.72
CA PHE A 60 5.08 2.81 3.22
C PHE A 60 6.40 3.55 3.50
N ALA A 61 7.36 2.89 4.16
CA ALA A 61 8.66 3.51 4.43
C ALA A 61 9.43 3.88 3.15
N LEU A 62 9.36 3.04 2.10
CA LEU A 62 9.99 3.31 0.80
C LEU A 62 9.30 4.47 0.07
N THR A 63 7.98 4.41 -0.06
CA THR A 63 7.22 5.36 -0.86
C THR A 63 7.13 6.74 -0.21
N GLU A 64 7.17 6.82 1.12
CA GLU A 64 7.34 8.07 1.86
C GLU A 64 8.79 8.59 1.87
N GLY A 65 9.74 7.78 1.38
CA GLY A 65 11.16 8.12 1.34
C GLY A 65 11.82 8.17 2.71
N LEU A 66 11.32 7.38 3.67
CA LEU A 66 11.98 7.15 4.96
C LEU A 66 13.19 6.23 4.80
N ILE A 67 13.10 5.26 3.88
CA ILE A 67 14.18 4.35 3.47
C ILE A 67 14.34 4.36 1.94
N ASP A 68 15.48 3.90 1.45
CA ASP A 68 15.75 3.69 0.00
C ASP A 68 15.75 2.21 -0.38
N THR A 69 15.98 1.30 0.58
CA THR A 69 16.00 -0.15 0.33
C THR A 69 15.24 -0.90 1.42
N ALA A 70 14.72 -2.09 1.12
CA ALA A 70 14.01 -2.91 2.12
C ALA A 70 14.92 -3.31 3.30
N GLN A 71 16.23 -3.46 3.07
CA GLN A 71 17.21 -3.84 4.09
C GLN A 71 17.34 -2.78 5.18
N GLU A 72 17.14 -1.51 4.84
CA GLU A 72 17.15 -0.42 5.80
C GLU A 72 15.95 -0.43 6.75
N ALA A 73 14.86 -1.14 6.41
CA ALA A 73 13.70 -1.26 7.30
C ALA A 73 14.02 -2.05 8.59
N GLY A 74 15.08 -2.87 8.57
CA GLY A 74 15.43 -3.75 9.67
C GLY A 74 14.35 -4.79 9.94
N GLU A 75 14.21 -5.17 11.22
CA GLU A 75 13.12 -6.03 11.67
C GLU A 75 11.82 -5.23 11.81
N ILE A 76 10.73 -5.74 11.23
CA ILE A 76 9.38 -5.20 11.37
C ILE A 76 8.65 -6.01 12.43
N GLU A 77 8.26 -5.36 13.53
CA GLU A 77 7.39 -5.95 14.54
C GLU A 77 5.93 -5.61 14.23
N VAL A 78 5.09 -6.64 14.07
CA VAL A 78 3.63 -6.48 13.93
C VAL A 78 2.97 -6.72 15.28
N ILE A 79 2.52 -5.66 15.93
CA ILE A 79 1.95 -5.69 17.28
C ILE A 79 0.45 -5.51 17.17
N ILE A 80 -0.31 -6.54 17.53
CA ILE A 80 -1.77 -6.53 17.47
C ILE A 80 -2.33 -6.14 18.84
N THR A 81 -3.25 -5.19 18.85
CA THR A 81 -3.91 -4.66 20.05
C THR A 81 -5.43 -4.65 19.84
N ASP A 82 -6.18 -4.40 20.92
CA ASP A 82 -7.64 -4.25 20.83
C ASP A 82 -8.07 -3.02 20.02
N SER A 83 -7.17 -2.04 19.84
CA SER A 83 -7.44 -0.79 19.10
C SER A 83 -6.97 -0.81 17.66
N GLY A 84 -6.31 -1.89 17.21
CA GLY A 84 -5.74 -2.00 15.87
C GLY A 84 -4.34 -2.61 15.87
N VAL A 85 -3.57 -2.33 14.82
CA VAL A 85 -2.23 -2.89 14.58
C VAL A 85 -1.18 -1.79 14.65
N GLU A 86 -0.05 -2.06 15.28
CA GLU A 86 1.16 -1.24 15.19
C GLU A 86 2.22 -1.99 14.35
N LEU A 87 2.69 -1.34 13.30
CA LEU A 87 3.84 -1.74 12.48
C LEU A 87 5.05 -0.96 12.97
N ARG A 88 5.86 -1.59 13.79
CA ARG A 88 7.02 -0.96 14.43
C ARG A 88 8.30 -1.35 13.70
N ALA A 89 9.11 -0.35 13.42
CA ALA A 89 10.42 -0.51 12.80
C ALA A 89 11.43 0.49 13.36
N TRP A 90 12.71 0.12 13.29
CA TRP A 90 13.81 0.98 13.71
C TRP A 90 14.61 1.41 12.49
N LEU A 91 14.48 2.68 12.13
CA LEU A 91 15.26 3.24 11.02
C LEU A 91 16.77 3.22 11.35
N PRO A 92 17.64 3.05 10.33
CA PRO A 92 19.07 3.04 10.53
C PRO A 92 19.54 4.35 11.16
N GLN A 93 20.58 4.29 11.99
CA GLN A 93 21.10 5.47 12.71
C GLN A 93 21.38 6.65 11.78
N ALA A 94 21.92 6.39 10.59
CA ALA A 94 22.20 7.40 9.57
C ALA A 94 20.97 8.19 9.10
N ARG A 95 19.75 7.66 9.27
CA ARG A 95 18.49 8.31 8.88
C ARG A 95 17.73 8.94 10.05
N GLN A 96 18.09 8.61 11.30
CA GLN A 96 17.34 9.06 12.48
C GLN A 96 17.33 10.59 12.63
N GLU A 97 18.45 11.25 12.36
CA GLU A 97 18.53 12.72 12.43
C GLU A 97 17.67 13.40 11.36
N ALA A 98 17.77 12.94 10.10
CA ALA A 98 16.96 13.45 9.00
C ALA A 98 15.45 13.21 9.23
N TYR A 99 15.11 12.03 9.75
CA TYR A 99 13.73 11.68 10.13
C TYR A 99 13.21 12.59 11.25
N ALA A 100 14.00 12.79 12.31
CA ALA A 100 13.62 13.67 13.42
C ALA A 100 13.45 15.13 12.99
N GLN A 101 14.28 15.62 12.07
CA GLN A 101 14.12 16.95 11.46
C GLN A 101 12.82 17.03 10.65
N ARG A 102 12.58 16.08 9.74
CA ARG A 102 11.35 16.03 8.93
C ARG A 102 10.10 16.00 9.80
N ARG A 103 10.11 15.24 10.90
CA ARG A 103 8.95 15.14 11.80
C ARG A 103 8.64 16.44 12.53
N ARG A 104 9.66 17.24 12.87
CA ARG A 104 9.45 18.56 13.49
C ARG A 104 8.81 19.58 12.55
N SER A 105 8.95 19.40 11.23
CA SER A 105 8.34 20.24 10.20
C SER A 105 7.03 19.67 9.64
N MET A 106 6.46 18.62 10.25
CA MET A 106 5.15 18.10 9.85
C MET A 106 4.06 18.78 10.67
N ALA A 107 3.08 19.38 9.99
CA ALA A 107 1.92 19.99 10.65
C ALA A 107 0.97 18.98 11.31
N GLY A 108 1.08 17.69 10.97
CA GLY A 108 0.23 16.62 11.49
C GLY A 108 0.55 15.25 10.89
N PRO A 109 -0.23 14.21 11.23
CA PRO A 109 -0.04 12.86 10.72
C PRO A 109 -0.15 12.80 9.19
N THR A 110 0.81 12.12 8.56
CA THR A 110 0.81 11.82 7.12
C THR A 110 0.16 10.46 6.86
N GLY A 111 -0.25 10.19 5.62
CA GLY A 111 -0.85 8.89 5.26
C GLY A 111 -1.28 8.80 3.80
N CYS A 112 -1.64 9.92 3.18
CA CYS A 112 -2.04 9.99 1.77
C CYS A 112 -1.05 10.79 0.89
N GLY A 113 0.20 10.96 1.32
CA GLY A 113 1.25 11.70 0.60
C GLY A 113 1.22 13.23 0.77
N LEU A 114 0.03 13.86 0.87
CA LEU A 114 -0.11 15.33 1.03
C LEU A 114 -0.52 15.80 2.44
N CYS A 115 -1.14 14.95 3.25
CA CYS A 115 -1.57 15.33 4.59
C CYS A 115 -0.34 15.57 5.46
N GLY A 116 -0.11 16.78 5.97
CA GLY A 116 1.03 17.12 6.83
C GLY A 116 2.13 17.96 6.16
N ILE A 117 1.99 18.32 4.89
CA ILE A 117 2.92 19.19 4.17
C ILE A 117 2.65 20.67 4.51
N GLU A 118 3.67 21.39 5.00
CA GLU A 118 3.59 22.79 5.44
C GLU A 118 3.89 23.85 4.36
N SER A 119 4.36 23.45 3.18
CA SER A 119 4.75 24.40 2.12
C SER A 119 4.29 23.97 0.73
N LEU A 120 3.97 24.96 -0.11
CA LEU A 120 3.62 24.74 -1.51
C LEU A 120 4.79 24.08 -2.25
N GLU A 121 6.03 24.43 -1.91
CA GLU A 121 7.23 23.82 -2.50
C GLU A 121 7.31 22.32 -2.24
N ALA A 122 6.98 21.87 -1.02
CA ALA A 122 6.96 20.46 -0.68
C ALA A 122 5.79 19.70 -1.33
N ALA A 123 4.67 20.37 -1.63
CA ALA A 123 3.57 19.81 -2.40
C ALA A 123 3.89 19.70 -3.91
N THR A 124 4.84 20.49 -4.41
CA THR A 124 5.29 20.48 -5.82
C THR A 124 6.58 19.70 -6.05
N ARG A 125 7.00 18.84 -5.13
CA ARG A 125 8.25 18.08 -5.28
C ARG A 125 8.22 17.26 -6.57
N GLU A 126 9.16 17.55 -7.46
CA GLU A 126 9.29 16.80 -8.71
C GLU A 126 9.63 15.33 -8.41
N PRO A 127 8.90 14.37 -9.02
CA PRO A 127 9.24 12.96 -8.89
C PRO A 127 10.62 12.70 -9.50
N SER A 128 11.32 11.71 -8.95
CA SER A 128 12.59 11.26 -9.52
C SER A 128 12.40 10.87 -10.99
N LYS A 129 13.26 11.38 -11.87
CA LYS A 129 13.30 10.92 -13.26
C LYS A 129 13.73 9.46 -13.28
N ILE A 130 12.92 8.63 -13.91
CA ILE A 130 13.21 7.21 -14.07
C ILE A 130 13.81 7.05 -15.46
N ASP A 131 15.08 6.68 -15.49
CA ASP A 131 15.73 6.29 -16.74
C ASP A 131 15.50 4.79 -16.95
N ASN A 132 14.66 4.46 -17.94
CA ASN A 132 14.29 3.09 -18.26
C ASN A 132 14.01 2.96 -19.77
N SER A 133 14.33 1.78 -20.31
CA SER A 133 14.08 1.38 -21.70
C SER A 133 12.90 0.41 -21.85
N LEU A 134 12.05 0.24 -20.82
CA LEU A 134 10.88 -0.64 -20.90
C LEU A 134 9.91 -0.12 -21.96
N SER A 135 9.63 -0.96 -22.97
CA SER A 135 8.66 -0.72 -24.02
C SER A 135 7.71 -1.91 -24.10
N LEU A 136 6.42 -1.64 -24.24
CA LEU A 136 5.36 -2.64 -24.23
C LEU A 136 4.40 -2.40 -25.38
N GLU A 137 3.95 -3.49 -26.00
CA GLU A 137 2.82 -3.45 -26.92
C GLU A 137 1.52 -3.22 -26.15
N ALA A 138 0.54 -2.57 -26.78
CA ALA A 138 -0.73 -2.23 -26.14
C ALA A 138 -1.50 -3.49 -25.71
N GLU A 139 -1.41 -4.56 -26.50
CA GLU A 139 -2.02 -5.86 -26.24
C GLU A 139 -1.48 -6.47 -24.94
N SER A 140 -0.18 -6.36 -24.68
CA SER A 140 0.42 -6.86 -23.44
C SER A 140 -0.11 -6.15 -22.20
N LEU A 141 -0.45 -4.85 -22.29
CA LEU A 141 -1.05 -4.12 -21.18
C LEU A 141 -2.49 -4.55 -20.93
N ILE A 142 -3.25 -4.87 -21.98
CA ILE A 142 -4.61 -5.40 -21.85
C ILE A 142 -4.56 -6.76 -21.15
N GLU A 143 -3.70 -7.68 -21.62
CA GLU A 143 -3.49 -8.99 -20.99
C GLU A 143 -3.06 -8.86 -19.53
N ALA A 144 -2.16 -7.92 -19.23
CA ALA A 144 -1.73 -7.63 -17.86
C ALA A 144 -2.92 -7.22 -16.97
N MET A 145 -3.78 -6.31 -17.43
CA MET A 145 -4.98 -5.88 -16.72
C MET A 145 -6.01 -7.00 -16.56
N GLU A 146 -6.19 -7.85 -17.57
CA GLU A 146 -7.09 -9.00 -17.53
C GLU A 146 -6.61 -10.10 -16.58
N SER A 147 -5.30 -10.19 -16.32
CA SER A 147 -4.73 -11.14 -15.36
C SER A 147 -4.89 -10.73 -13.89
N LEU A 148 -5.08 -9.42 -13.62
CA LEU A 148 -5.14 -8.87 -12.26
C LEU A 148 -6.29 -9.45 -11.39
N PRO A 149 -7.53 -9.65 -11.89
CA PRO A 149 -8.62 -10.25 -11.11
C PRO A 149 -8.29 -11.60 -10.49
N ALA A 150 -7.46 -12.44 -11.12
CA ALA A 150 -7.13 -13.76 -10.57
C ALA A 150 -6.38 -13.68 -9.22
N GLY A 151 -5.64 -12.59 -8.97
CA GLY A 151 -4.90 -12.37 -7.73
C GLY A 151 -5.69 -11.68 -6.60
N GLN A 152 -6.92 -11.21 -6.85
CA GLN A 152 -7.68 -10.36 -5.94
C GLN A 152 -8.58 -11.14 -4.94
N LYS A 153 -7.95 -11.85 -4.00
CA LYS A 153 -8.62 -12.78 -3.07
C LYS A 153 -9.67 -12.12 -2.17
N ILE A 154 -9.41 -10.92 -1.66
CA ILE A 154 -10.31 -10.16 -0.78
C ILE A 154 -11.45 -9.57 -1.62
N ASN A 155 -11.13 -8.99 -2.79
CA ASN A 155 -12.13 -8.38 -3.66
C ASN A 155 -13.11 -9.41 -4.23
N HIS A 156 -12.67 -10.63 -4.55
CA HIS A 156 -13.58 -11.70 -5.01
C HIS A 156 -14.71 -11.97 -4.02
N GLN A 157 -14.42 -11.84 -2.71
CA GLN A 157 -15.37 -12.06 -1.63
C GLN A 157 -16.21 -10.80 -1.33
N THR A 158 -15.58 -9.63 -1.36
CA THR A 158 -16.14 -8.40 -0.77
C THR A 158 -16.63 -7.39 -1.80
N ARG A 159 -16.03 -7.39 -3.01
CA ARG A 159 -16.26 -6.42 -4.09
C ARG A 159 -16.00 -4.95 -3.68
N ALA A 160 -15.19 -4.74 -2.63
CA ALA A 160 -15.10 -3.45 -1.95
C ALA A 160 -13.66 -3.05 -1.57
N VAL A 161 -12.65 -3.59 -2.27
CA VAL A 161 -11.24 -3.22 -2.05
C VAL A 161 -10.55 -2.87 -3.37
N HIS A 162 -9.49 -2.08 -3.27
CA HIS A 162 -8.58 -1.80 -4.37
C HIS A 162 -7.47 -2.84 -4.44
N ALA A 163 -6.84 -2.94 -5.61
CA ALA A 163 -5.67 -3.78 -5.82
C ALA A 163 -4.59 -3.01 -6.58
N ALA A 164 -3.35 -3.30 -6.22
CA ALA A 164 -2.15 -2.96 -6.96
C ALA A 164 -1.45 -4.26 -7.36
N GLY A 165 -1.15 -4.40 -8.66
CA GLY A 165 -0.44 -5.55 -9.20
C GLY A 165 0.88 -5.13 -9.87
N PHE A 166 1.86 -6.02 -9.90
CA PHE A 166 3.08 -5.84 -10.68
C PHE A 166 3.18 -6.93 -11.73
N TRP A 167 3.28 -6.53 -12.99
CA TRP A 167 3.35 -7.43 -14.12
C TRP A 167 4.63 -7.20 -14.91
N ARG A 168 5.25 -8.30 -15.37
CA ARG A 168 6.46 -8.28 -16.21
C ARG A 168 6.23 -9.00 -17.53
N PRO A 169 6.72 -8.49 -18.67
CA PRO A 169 6.58 -9.15 -19.97
C PRO A 169 7.06 -10.59 -20.00
N SER A 170 8.19 -10.85 -19.34
CA SER A 170 8.84 -12.16 -19.35
C SER A 170 8.21 -13.17 -18.39
N SER A 171 7.31 -12.76 -17.48
CA SER A 171 6.91 -13.60 -16.34
C SER A 171 5.44 -13.46 -15.95
N GLY A 172 4.70 -12.53 -16.54
CA GLY A 172 3.31 -12.26 -16.21
C GLY A 172 3.16 -11.54 -14.86
N MET A 173 2.05 -11.82 -14.17
CA MET A 173 1.73 -11.22 -12.87
C MET A 173 2.65 -11.77 -11.78
N MET A 174 3.46 -10.90 -11.19
CA MET A 174 4.43 -11.25 -10.15
C MET A 174 3.84 -11.16 -8.74
N ALA A 175 3.06 -10.12 -8.49
CA ALA A 175 2.52 -9.82 -7.17
C ALA A 175 1.22 -9.03 -7.30
N VAL A 176 0.28 -9.29 -6.39
CA VAL A 176 -0.96 -8.53 -6.22
C VAL A 176 -1.16 -8.27 -4.74
N ARG A 177 -1.48 -7.02 -4.38
CA ARG A 177 -1.80 -6.60 -3.02
C ARG A 177 -3.11 -5.85 -3.01
N GLU A 178 -3.91 -6.11 -1.99
CA GLU A 178 -5.25 -5.58 -1.85
C GLU A 178 -5.38 -4.75 -0.57
N ASP A 179 -6.19 -3.70 -0.65
CA ASP A 179 -6.54 -2.88 0.50
C ASP A 179 -7.81 -2.07 0.24
N VAL A 180 -8.57 -1.75 1.30
CA VAL A 180 -9.64 -0.76 1.24
C VAL A 180 -9.16 0.59 0.70
N GLY A 181 -7.92 0.99 1.00
CA GLY A 181 -7.26 2.19 0.50
C GLY A 181 -6.36 1.94 -0.72
N ARG A 182 -6.59 2.67 -1.81
CA ARG A 182 -5.75 2.54 -3.04
C ARG A 182 -4.25 2.84 -2.82
N HIS A 183 -3.91 3.79 -1.94
CA HIS A 183 -2.51 4.10 -1.63
C HIS A 183 -1.87 2.95 -0.84
N ASN A 184 -2.59 2.42 0.14
CA ASN A 184 -2.16 1.27 0.93
C ASN A 184 -1.91 0.03 0.05
N ALA A 185 -2.77 -0.21 -0.95
CA ALA A 185 -2.57 -1.29 -1.90
C ALA A 185 -1.24 -1.13 -2.67
N LEU A 186 -0.94 0.09 -3.15
CA LEU A 186 0.34 0.40 -3.81
C LEU A 186 1.53 0.28 -2.86
N ASP A 187 1.40 0.78 -1.62
CA ASP A 187 2.45 0.66 -0.61
C ASP A 187 2.72 -0.82 -0.31
N LYS A 188 1.69 -1.63 -0.07
CA LYS A 188 1.85 -3.09 0.08
C LYS A 188 2.54 -3.71 -1.14
N LEU A 189 2.18 -3.32 -2.37
CA LEU A 189 2.85 -3.83 -3.56
C LEU A 189 4.34 -3.45 -3.55
N ALA A 190 4.66 -2.19 -3.24
CA ALA A 190 6.03 -1.70 -3.15
C ALA A 190 6.86 -2.53 -2.15
N GLY A 191 6.33 -2.78 -0.96
CA GLY A 191 7.01 -3.61 0.04
C GLY A 191 7.17 -5.05 -0.41
N ALA A 192 6.15 -5.64 -1.03
CA ALA A 192 6.22 -6.99 -1.58
C ALA A 192 7.35 -7.13 -2.62
N LEU A 193 7.45 -6.18 -3.56
CA LEU A 193 8.51 -6.16 -4.57
C LEU A 193 9.88 -6.02 -3.94
N ALA A 194 10.04 -5.06 -3.02
CA ALA A 194 11.33 -4.78 -2.39
C ALA A 194 11.82 -5.96 -1.52
N ARG A 195 10.92 -6.59 -0.75
CA ARG A 195 11.23 -7.77 0.06
C ARG A 195 11.56 -9.00 -0.77
N GLN A 196 11.00 -9.11 -1.97
CA GLN A 196 11.28 -10.20 -2.91
C GLN A 196 12.49 -9.92 -3.82
N GLY A 197 13.13 -8.75 -3.69
CA GLY A 197 14.24 -8.35 -4.57
C GLY A 197 13.82 -8.14 -6.03
N ILE A 198 12.54 -7.83 -6.27
CA ILE A 198 12.01 -7.58 -7.61
C ILE A 198 12.15 -6.09 -7.91
N SER A 199 12.93 -5.75 -8.95
CA SER A 199 13.05 -4.37 -9.40
C SER A 199 11.77 -3.94 -10.12
N ALA A 200 11.14 -2.87 -9.65
CA ALA A 200 9.95 -2.30 -10.30
C ALA A 200 10.25 -1.76 -11.71
N SER A 201 11.52 -1.45 -12.00
CA SER A 201 11.96 -1.01 -13.33
C SER A 201 11.79 -2.07 -14.43
N GLN A 202 11.56 -3.33 -14.07
CA GLN A 202 11.45 -4.43 -15.02
C GLN A 202 10.03 -4.72 -15.50
N GLY A 203 9.05 -3.92 -15.10
CA GLY A 203 7.64 -4.18 -15.38
C GLY A 203 6.75 -2.97 -15.16
N VAL A 204 5.45 -3.21 -15.06
CA VAL A 204 4.43 -2.19 -14.88
C VAL A 204 3.62 -2.43 -13.63
N VAL A 205 3.26 -1.33 -12.98
CA VAL A 205 2.31 -1.30 -11.87
C VAL A 205 0.90 -1.12 -12.44
N LEU A 206 0.01 -2.04 -12.07
CA LEU A 206 -1.39 -2.04 -12.46
C LEU A 206 -2.25 -1.65 -11.25
N MET A 207 -3.23 -0.77 -11.44
CA MET A 207 -4.11 -0.31 -10.37
C MET A 207 -5.57 -0.50 -10.76
N THR A 208 -6.42 -0.97 -9.84
CA THR A 208 -7.89 -1.01 -10.05
C THR A 208 -8.57 0.34 -9.79
N SER A 209 -7.81 1.35 -9.38
CA SER A 209 -8.29 2.67 -8.97
C SER A 209 -7.92 3.76 -9.97
N ARG A 210 -8.42 4.98 -9.75
CA ARG A 210 -7.92 6.17 -10.46
C ARG A 210 -6.48 6.46 -10.05
N VAL A 211 -5.67 6.88 -11.01
CA VAL A 211 -4.27 7.26 -10.78
C VAL A 211 -4.20 8.75 -10.42
N SER A 212 -3.98 9.05 -9.13
CA SER A 212 -3.70 10.41 -8.64
C SER A 212 -2.21 10.72 -8.68
N VAL A 213 -1.85 12.00 -8.62
CA VAL A 213 -0.43 12.47 -8.59
C VAL A 213 0.39 11.73 -7.52
N GLU A 214 -0.16 11.57 -6.32
CA GLU A 214 0.49 10.83 -5.23
C GLU A 214 0.81 9.38 -5.59
N LEU A 215 -0.07 8.68 -6.31
CA LEU A 215 0.18 7.30 -6.73
C LEU A 215 1.31 7.25 -7.76
N VAL A 216 1.37 8.23 -8.67
CA VAL A 216 2.47 8.36 -9.64
C VAL A 216 3.79 8.63 -8.92
N GLN A 217 3.81 9.53 -7.93
CA GLN A 217 5.01 9.82 -7.15
C GLN A 217 5.49 8.60 -6.36
N LYS A 218 4.57 7.84 -5.73
CA LYS A 218 4.91 6.59 -5.03
C LYS A 218 5.45 5.52 -5.99
N ALA A 219 4.84 5.36 -7.17
CA ALA A 219 5.34 4.46 -8.21
C ALA A 219 6.74 4.86 -8.70
N ALA A 220 6.96 6.16 -8.92
CA ALA A 220 8.27 6.66 -9.30
C ALA A 220 9.32 6.46 -8.20
N ARG A 221 8.92 6.62 -6.94
CA ARG A 221 9.80 6.42 -5.78
C ARG A 221 10.34 4.99 -5.67
N ILE A 222 9.57 3.99 -6.15
CA ILE A 222 10.01 2.59 -6.20
C ILE A 222 10.67 2.21 -7.53
N GLY A 223 10.83 3.17 -8.44
CA GLY A 223 11.47 2.97 -9.75
C GLY A 223 10.60 2.29 -10.80
N ALA A 224 9.27 2.34 -10.66
CA ALA A 224 8.35 1.84 -11.68
C ALA A 224 8.20 2.88 -12.81
N PRO A 225 8.49 2.53 -14.08
CA PRO A 225 8.46 3.44 -15.23
C PRO A 225 7.05 3.89 -15.63
#